data_AF-A0A9P7RYP8-F1
#
_entry.id   AF-A0A9P7RYP8-F1
#
_cell.length_a   1.000
_cell.length_b   1.000
_cell.length_c   1.000
_cell.angle_alpha   90.00
_cell.angle_beta   90.00
_cell.angle_gamma   90.00
#
_symmetry.space_group_name_H-M   'P 1'
#
loop_
_entity.id
_entity.type
_entity.pdbx_description
1 polymer ?
#
loop_
_entity_poly.entity_id
_entity_poly.type
_entity_poly.pdbx_seq_one_letter_code
_entity_poly.pdbx_strand_id
1 'polypeptide(L)'
;MKPFSPPMFLQRRHLRRLLKVVGFSIATWLIAAALYLVIPSPIPDDTSIIESLQNGQTITRVFDFGTFFPVNDRIYSDQNMKRRDSFIMQFKIKRNSTPGSRTLLFGGYADGILDKIFATLDSSSSTIKTRYHNITLGKLDGTKEKVSPPIALDIAVGGKVDLIPARVGTADTALLDWWLSHETTTLKFRVRSVPAEKVIEIWPDSNYRRQATLDSSKPLLSISVHDIDSPHSFIFPRSPDSSSPSTTYPIRLVLLSFLVPIGAMGALLVGLIGAIVFGIYHLLFLVLNIVALGVVCVAIYGIYWWIKHERPRMSVSLADVRNVLDTTLADVRRRNEAAARDQSEINLEAQDPSSRQDMDNKTQGP
;
A
#
# COMPACT_ATOMS: atom_id res chain seq x y z
N MET A 1 11.34 -48.55 27.15
CA MET A 1 10.20 -47.62 26.95
C MET A 1 9.85 -47.62 25.46
N LYS A 2 8.64 -48.05 25.07
CA LYS A 2 8.19 -47.97 23.66
C LYS A 2 7.69 -46.54 23.38
N PRO A 3 8.14 -45.86 22.31
CA PRO A 3 7.62 -44.55 21.96
C PRO A 3 6.14 -44.68 21.57
N PHE A 4 5.29 -43.98 22.31
CA PHE A 4 3.86 -43.92 22.08
C PHE A 4 3.61 -43.12 20.79
N SER A 5 3.51 -43.81 19.66
CA SER A 5 3.15 -43.18 18.38
C SER A 5 1.64 -42.92 18.39
N PRO A 6 1.18 -41.65 18.32
CA PRO A 6 -0.24 -41.38 18.28
C PRO A 6 -0.88 -42.07 17.06
N PRO A 7 -2.09 -42.61 17.18
CA PRO A 7 -2.74 -43.34 16.10
C PRO A 7 -2.98 -42.43 14.89
N MET A 8 -2.37 -42.80 13.76
CA MET A 8 -2.40 -42.09 12.46
C MET A 8 -3.83 -41.76 11.97
N PHE A 9 -4.85 -42.49 12.46
CA PHE A 9 -6.26 -42.25 12.15
C PHE A 9 -6.83 -40.96 12.72
N LEU A 10 -6.42 -40.55 13.93
CA LEU A 10 -6.88 -39.29 14.53
C LEU A 10 -6.42 -38.10 13.69
N GLN A 11 -5.16 -38.12 13.22
CA GLN A 11 -4.58 -37.04 12.42
C GLN A 11 -5.34 -36.80 11.10
N ARG A 12 -5.72 -37.86 10.39
CA ARG A 12 -6.51 -37.75 9.14
C ARG A 12 -7.88 -37.12 9.37
N ARG A 13 -8.54 -37.45 10.49
CA ARG A 13 -9.87 -36.88 10.83
C ARG A 13 -9.78 -35.40 11.15
N HIS A 14 -8.76 -34.98 11.91
CA HIS A 14 -8.53 -33.57 12.21
C HIS A 14 -8.17 -32.76 10.96
N LEU A 15 -7.30 -33.29 10.09
CA LEU A 15 -6.94 -32.65 8.83
C LEU A 15 -8.16 -32.41 7.93
N ARG A 16 -9.04 -33.42 7.78
CA ARG A 16 -10.27 -33.27 6.99
C ARG A 16 -11.22 -32.22 7.58
N ARG A 17 -11.34 -32.14 8.91
CA ARG A 17 -12.15 -31.12 9.57
C ARG A 17 -11.57 -29.72 9.36
N LEU A 18 -10.26 -29.57 9.51
CA LEU A 18 -9.56 -28.31 9.24
C LEU A 18 -9.78 -27.85 7.80
N LEU A 19 -9.58 -28.74 6.82
CA LEU A 19 -9.78 -28.41 5.40
C LEU A 19 -11.22 -27.99 5.09
N LYS A 20 -12.22 -28.61 5.73
CA LYS A 20 -13.62 -28.20 5.62
C LYS A 20 -13.86 -26.81 6.21
N VAL A 21 -13.29 -26.52 7.38
CA VAL A 21 -13.43 -25.20 8.03
C VAL A 21 -12.76 -24.11 7.19
N VAL A 22 -11.56 -24.36 6.67
CA VAL A 22 -10.84 -23.44 5.79
C VAL A 22 -11.64 -23.21 4.50
N GLY A 23 -12.10 -24.28 3.84
CA GLY A 23 -12.91 -24.18 2.63
C GLY A 23 -14.21 -23.41 2.87
N PHE A 24 -14.90 -23.66 3.98
CA PHE A 24 -16.11 -22.92 4.35
C PHE A 24 -15.82 -21.44 4.64
N SER A 25 -14.70 -21.13 5.28
CA SER A 25 -14.29 -19.75 5.57
C SER A 25 -13.99 -18.98 4.27
N ILE A 26 -13.28 -19.60 3.32
CA ILE A 26 -13.00 -19.02 2.00
C ILE A 26 -14.31 -18.80 1.23
N ALA A 27 -15.19 -19.80 1.19
CA ALA A 27 -16.48 -19.67 0.50
C ALA A 27 -17.34 -18.55 1.11
N THR A 28 -17.42 -18.49 2.45
CA THR A 28 -18.15 -17.42 3.16
C THR A 28 -17.56 -16.05 2.86
N TRP A 29 -16.24 -15.93 2.85
CA TRP A 29 -15.55 -14.69 2.48
C TRP A 29 -15.87 -14.26 1.06
N LEU A 30 -15.79 -15.17 0.08
CA LEU A 30 -16.11 -14.88 -1.32
C LEU A 30 -17.56 -14.44 -1.50
N ILE A 31 -18.50 -15.09 -0.82
CA ILE A 31 -19.92 -14.71 -0.84
C ILE A 31 -20.11 -13.32 -0.24
N ALA A 32 -19.52 -13.04 0.92
CA ALA A 32 -19.60 -11.73 1.56
C ALA A 32 -18.95 -10.64 0.69
N ALA A 33 -17.85 -10.94 0.00
CA ALA A 33 -17.13 -10.00 -0.87
C ALA A 33 -17.96 -9.70 -2.12
N ALA A 34 -18.54 -10.73 -2.74
CA ALA A 34 -19.47 -10.58 -3.86
C ALA A 34 -20.69 -9.75 -3.44
N LEU A 35 -21.27 -10.03 -2.27
CA LEU A 35 -22.40 -9.27 -1.74
C LEU A 35 -22.02 -7.81 -1.48
N TYR A 36 -20.87 -7.54 -0.86
CA TYR A 36 -20.36 -6.18 -0.62
C TYR A 36 -20.20 -5.40 -1.93
N LEU A 37 -19.71 -6.07 -2.98
CA LEU A 37 -19.58 -5.47 -4.31
C LEU A 37 -20.95 -5.22 -4.95
N VAL A 38 -21.91 -6.14 -4.86
CA VAL A 38 -23.19 -6.02 -5.58
C VAL A 38 -24.19 -5.09 -4.90
N ILE A 39 -24.10 -4.89 -3.57
CA ILE A 39 -24.99 -3.98 -2.86
C ILE A 39 -24.90 -2.58 -3.50
N PRO A 40 -26.02 -1.93 -3.86
CA PRO A 40 -26.03 -0.56 -4.35
C PRO A 40 -25.71 0.43 -3.22
N SER A 41 -25.23 1.64 -3.52
CA SER A 41 -24.99 2.70 -2.52
C SER A 41 -25.96 3.86 -2.81
N PRO A 42 -27.28 3.67 -2.60
CA PRO A 42 -28.24 4.74 -2.87
C PRO A 42 -28.03 5.87 -1.87
N ILE A 43 -27.77 7.06 -2.40
CA ILE A 43 -27.66 8.28 -1.59
C ILE A 43 -29.07 8.68 -1.17
N PRO A 44 -29.36 8.85 0.13
CA PRO A 44 -30.67 9.29 0.58
C PRO A 44 -30.96 10.70 0.09
N ASP A 45 -32.23 10.96 -0.24
CA ASP A 45 -32.68 12.30 -0.64
C ASP A 45 -32.65 13.25 0.58
N ASP A 46 -32.31 14.52 0.35
CA ASP A 46 -32.21 15.53 1.41
C ASP A 46 -33.56 15.70 2.14
N THR A 47 -34.69 15.50 1.45
CA THR A 47 -36.03 15.51 2.08
C THR A 47 -36.16 14.46 3.18
N SER A 48 -35.76 13.21 2.89
CA SER A 48 -35.81 12.10 3.84
C SER A 48 -34.87 12.32 5.03
N ILE A 49 -33.71 12.94 4.79
CA ILE A 49 -32.74 13.29 5.83
C ILE A 49 -33.30 14.34 6.78
N ILE A 50 -33.94 15.37 6.22
CA ILE A 50 -34.58 16.45 6.99
C ILE A 50 -35.72 15.89 7.83
N GLU A 51 -36.56 15.03 7.26
CA GLU A 51 -37.66 14.37 7.97
C GLU A 51 -37.13 13.51 9.14
N SER A 52 -36.10 12.69 8.88
CA SER A 52 -35.43 11.92 9.93
C SER A 52 -34.88 12.81 11.05
N LEU A 53 -34.25 13.95 10.73
CA LEU A 53 -33.75 14.91 11.72
C LEU A 53 -34.89 15.51 12.55
N GLN A 54 -36.00 15.90 11.91
CA GLN A 54 -37.21 16.44 12.57
C GLN A 54 -37.86 15.40 13.50
N ASN A 55 -37.77 14.13 13.15
CA ASN A 55 -38.20 12.99 13.97
C ASN A 55 -37.24 12.67 15.13
N GLY A 56 -36.15 13.44 15.28
CA GLY A 56 -35.19 13.29 16.37
C GLY A 56 -34.15 12.19 16.15
N GLN A 57 -34.07 11.66 14.92
CA GLN A 57 -32.98 10.74 14.56
C GLN A 57 -31.66 11.52 14.43
N THR A 58 -30.55 10.81 14.65
CA THR A 58 -29.22 11.37 14.41
C THR A 58 -28.92 11.27 12.92
N ILE A 59 -28.63 12.41 12.30
CA ILE A 59 -28.15 12.48 10.92
C ILE A 59 -26.63 12.59 10.92
N THR A 60 -25.98 11.82 10.05
CA THR A 60 -24.55 11.96 9.76
C THR A 60 -24.38 12.69 8.43
N ARG A 61 -23.51 13.70 8.38
CA ARG A 61 -23.09 14.37 7.16
C ARG A 61 -21.57 14.38 7.07
N VAL A 62 -21.09 14.18 5.85
CA VAL A 62 -19.68 14.29 5.47
C VAL A 62 -19.53 15.57 4.67
N PHE A 63 -18.62 16.43 5.10
CA PHE A 63 -18.36 17.73 4.51
C PHE A 63 -16.97 17.73 3.87
N ASP A 64 -16.86 18.37 2.71
CA ASP A 64 -15.57 18.57 2.04
C ASP A 64 -14.68 19.52 2.84
N PHE A 65 -13.47 19.10 3.16
CA PHE A 65 -12.56 19.91 3.95
C PHE A 65 -12.12 21.15 3.17
N GLY A 66 -11.87 21.03 1.86
CA GLY A 66 -11.41 22.11 1.00
C GLY A 66 -12.41 23.27 0.87
N THR A 67 -13.71 22.96 0.83
CA THR A 67 -14.77 23.98 0.77
C THR A 67 -14.90 24.77 2.08
N PHE A 68 -14.87 24.12 3.23
CA PHE A 68 -15.14 24.79 4.52
C PHE A 68 -13.89 25.29 5.25
N PHE A 69 -12.74 24.68 4.99
CA PHE A 69 -11.44 25.00 5.57
C PHE A 69 -10.38 25.06 4.45
N PRO A 70 -10.46 26.06 3.56
CA PRO A 70 -9.57 26.14 2.41
C PRO A 70 -8.10 26.22 2.84
N VAL A 71 -7.20 25.68 2.02
CA VAL A 71 -5.75 25.58 2.31
C VAL A 71 -5.10 26.92 2.67
N ASN A 72 -5.68 28.03 2.20
CA ASN A 72 -5.22 29.39 2.50
C ASN A 72 -5.59 29.87 3.92
N ASP A 73 -6.38 29.10 4.67
CA ASP A 73 -6.70 29.43 6.05
C ASP A 73 -5.50 29.10 6.96
N ARG A 74 -4.84 30.17 7.41
CA ARG A 74 -3.68 30.10 8.30
C ARG A 74 -3.96 29.35 9.61
N ILE A 75 -5.21 29.25 10.05
CA ILE A 75 -5.57 28.54 11.29
C ILE A 75 -5.40 27.02 11.13
N TYR A 76 -5.57 26.49 9.92
CA TYR A 76 -5.62 25.05 9.64
C TYR A 76 -4.59 24.61 8.59
N SER A 77 -3.55 25.43 8.35
CA SER A 77 -2.49 25.17 7.37
C SER A 77 -1.53 24.03 7.75
N ASP A 78 -1.82 23.28 8.83
CA ASP A 78 -0.95 22.22 9.30
C ASP A 78 -0.86 21.09 8.26
N GLN A 79 0.35 20.58 8.00
CA GLN A 79 0.58 19.63 6.89
C GLN A 79 -0.25 18.34 7.02
N ASN A 80 -0.62 17.98 8.24
CA ASN A 80 -1.45 16.81 8.53
C ASN A 80 -2.92 17.00 8.10
N MET A 81 -3.42 18.24 8.01
CA MET A 81 -4.77 18.54 7.52
C MET A 81 -4.84 18.53 5.99
N LYS A 82 -3.73 18.78 5.29
CA LYS A 82 -3.68 18.77 3.81
C LYS A 82 -3.95 17.40 3.18
N ARG A 83 -3.89 16.31 3.96
CA ARG A 83 -4.21 14.95 3.50
C ARG A 83 -5.67 14.55 3.73
N ARG A 84 -6.49 15.43 4.33
CA ARG A 84 -7.89 15.13 4.64
C ARG A 84 -8.77 15.76 3.58
N ASP A 85 -9.58 14.91 2.94
CA ASP A 85 -10.56 15.37 1.96
C ASP A 85 -11.88 15.72 2.62
N SER A 86 -12.20 15.12 3.78
CA SER A 86 -13.51 15.29 4.40
C SER A 86 -13.49 15.20 5.93
N PHE A 87 -14.52 15.80 6.54
CA PHE A 87 -14.80 15.68 7.97
C PHE A 87 -16.26 15.30 8.21
N ILE A 88 -16.50 14.54 9.28
CA ILE A 88 -17.77 13.86 9.53
C ILE A 88 -18.42 14.44 10.78
N MET A 89 -19.62 15.00 10.63
CA MET A 89 -20.40 15.54 11.73
C MET A 89 -21.73 14.84 11.88
N GLN A 90 -22.24 14.85 13.12
CA GLN A 90 -23.57 14.39 13.44
C GLN A 90 -24.45 15.52 13.95
N PHE A 91 -25.73 15.45 13.60
CA PHE A 91 -26.77 16.38 14.01
C PHE A 91 -27.95 15.61 14.59
N LYS A 92 -28.50 16.06 15.71
CA LYS A 92 -29.64 15.43 16.36
C LYS A 92 -30.53 16.48 17.01
N ILE A 93 -31.83 16.38 16.81
CA ILE A 93 -32.79 17.21 17.54
C ILE A 93 -33.26 16.48 18.78
N LYS A 94 -33.06 17.10 19.94
CA LYS A 94 -33.65 16.65 21.20
C LYS A 94 -34.87 17.51 21.51
N ARG A 95 -36.04 16.89 21.66
CA ARG A 95 -37.23 17.56 22.19
C ARG A 95 -37.02 17.77 23.69
N ASN A 96 -37.13 19.01 24.15
CA ASN A 96 -37.05 19.32 25.57
C ASN A 96 -38.42 19.11 26.23
N SER A 97 -38.44 18.97 27.57
CA SER A 97 -39.68 18.85 28.34
C SER A 97 -40.58 20.08 28.23
N THR A 98 -40.00 21.25 27.92
CA THR A 98 -40.74 22.49 27.71
C THR A 98 -41.39 22.48 26.32
N PRO A 99 -42.72 22.65 26.22
CA PRO A 99 -43.43 22.73 24.94
C PRO A 99 -42.81 23.80 24.03
N GLY A 100 -42.58 23.45 22.76
CA GLY A 100 -42.00 24.35 21.76
C GLY A 100 -40.47 24.57 21.86
N SER A 101 -39.80 24.08 22.91
CA SER A 101 -38.34 24.15 23.01
C SER A 101 -37.70 22.90 22.40
N ARG A 102 -36.87 23.11 21.37
CA ARG A 102 -36.07 22.04 20.75
C ARG A 102 -34.60 22.37 20.93
N THR A 103 -33.76 21.38 21.14
CA THR A 103 -32.31 21.56 21.20
C THR A 103 -31.69 20.85 20.01
N LEU A 104 -30.94 21.57 19.18
CA LEU A 104 -30.05 20.96 18.22
C LEU A 104 -28.75 20.56 18.92
N LEU A 105 -28.41 19.29 18.81
CA LEU A 105 -27.14 18.73 19.20
C LEU A 105 -26.31 18.58 17.92
N PHE A 106 -25.09 19.10 17.89
CA PHE A 106 -24.15 18.82 16.80
C PHE A 106 -22.76 18.51 17.35
N GLY A 107 -22.02 17.63 16.68
CA GLY A 107 -20.76 17.11 17.19
C GLY A 107 -20.01 16.29 16.16
N GLY A 108 -18.85 15.76 16.58
CA GLY A 108 -18.15 14.72 15.83
C GLY A 108 -18.96 13.44 15.73
N TYR A 109 -18.65 12.62 14.74
CA TYR A 109 -19.27 11.31 14.55
C TYR A 109 -18.96 10.36 15.71
N ALA A 110 -20.00 9.93 16.43
CA ALA A 110 -19.96 8.75 17.28
C ALA A 110 -20.90 7.70 16.71
N ASP A 111 -20.38 6.52 16.42
CA ASP A 111 -21.21 5.40 16.04
C ASP A 111 -21.40 4.47 17.24
N GLY A 112 -22.59 4.50 17.82
CA GLY A 112 -22.94 3.62 18.93
C GLY A 112 -22.95 2.13 18.55
N ILE A 113 -22.95 1.77 17.27
CA ILE A 113 -22.75 0.38 16.81
C ILE A 113 -21.26 0.04 16.84
N LEU A 114 -20.41 0.90 16.29
CA LEU A 114 -18.96 0.70 16.34
C LEU A 114 -18.45 0.71 17.78
N ASP A 115 -18.93 1.62 18.62
CA ASP A 115 -18.60 1.63 20.04
C ASP A 115 -18.91 0.29 20.71
N LYS A 116 -20.02 -0.36 20.34
CA LYS A 116 -20.36 -1.70 20.83
C LYS A 116 -19.48 -2.80 20.24
N ILE A 117 -19.17 -2.75 18.95
CA ILE A 117 -18.30 -3.71 18.27
C ILE A 117 -16.89 -3.63 18.86
N PHE A 118 -16.33 -2.43 19.00
CA PHE A 118 -15.03 -2.20 19.60
C PHE A 118 -15.00 -2.53 21.08
N ALA A 119 -16.03 -2.18 21.86
CA ALA A 119 -16.12 -2.63 23.25
C ALA A 119 -16.14 -4.16 23.38
N THR A 120 -16.59 -4.88 22.34
CA THR A 120 -16.58 -6.35 22.31
C THR A 120 -15.22 -6.91 21.87
N LEU A 121 -14.56 -6.25 20.92
CA LEU A 121 -13.29 -6.72 20.34
C LEU A 121 -12.05 -6.30 21.13
N ASP A 122 -12.10 -5.14 21.78
CA ASP A 122 -10.98 -4.54 22.50
C ASP A 122 -11.49 -3.94 23.82
N SER A 123 -11.21 -4.64 24.92
CA SER A 123 -11.58 -4.20 26.27
C SER A 123 -10.80 -2.97 26.73
N SER A 124 -9.79 -2.52 25.97
CA SER A 124 -8.97 -1.35 26.28
C SER A 124 -9.31 -0.11 25.46
N SER A 125 -10.22 -0.23 24.49
CA SER A 125 -10.65 0.91 23.67
C SER A 125 -11.44 1.91 24.52
N SER A 126 -10.78 3.00 24.91
CA SER A 126 -11.46 4.17 25.49
C SER A 126 -12.47 4.66 24.46
N THR A 127 -13.76 4.47 24.75
CA THR A 127 -14.86 4.96 23.92
C THR A 127 -14.67 6.46 23.73
N ILE A 128 -14.46 6.90 22.49
CA ILE A 128 -14.33 8.33 22.18
C ILE A 128 -15.70 8.94 22.45
N LYS A 129 -15.87 9.51 23.64
CA LYS A 129 -17.12 10.18 24.02
C LYS A 129 -17.18 11.49 23.24
N THR A 130 -17.75 11.43 22.04
CA THR A 130 -17.94 12.63 21.22
C THR A 130 -18.76 13.65 21.99
N ARG A 131 -18.16 14.82 22.18
CA ARG A 131 -18.86 15.94 22.81
C ARG A 131 -19.79 16.56 21.80
N TYR A 132 -21.10 16.48 22.06
CA TYR A 132 -22.07 17.29 21.34
C TYR A 132 -22.11 18.68 21.96
N HIS A 133 -22.21 19.70 21.10
CA HIS A 133 -22.60 21.03 21.49
C HIS A 133 -24.11 21.20 21.32
N ASN A 134 -24.72 21.90 22.28
CA ASN A 134 -26.16 22.02 22.38
C ASN A 134 -26.56 23.47 22.05
N ILE A 135 -27.42 23.65 21.06
CA ILE A 135 -28.04 24.92 20.71
C ILE A 135 -29.52 24.81 20.97
N THR A 136 -30.05 25.66 21.85
CA THR A 136 -31.50 25.77 22.03
C THR A 136 -32.10 26.49 20.82
N LEU A 137 -32.92 25.78 20.06
CA LEU A 137 -33.81 26.33 19.04
C LEU A 137 -35.02 26.90 19.77
N GLY A 138 -34.96 28.19 20.06
CA GLY A 138 -36.01 28.94 20.77
C GLY A 138 -36.24 30.29 20.12
N LYS A 139 -36.99 31.17 20.80
CA LYS A 139 -37.23 32.53 20.31
C LYS A 139 -35.90 33.25 20.13
N LEU A 140 -35.64 33.62 18.88
CA LEU A 140 -34.52 34.47 18.48
C LEU A 140 -34.83 35.89 18.96
N ASP A 141 -34.51 36.18 20.23
CA ASP A 141 -34.79 37.49 20.80
C ASP A 141 -33.73 38.53 20.39
N GLY A 142 -34.21 39.64 19.83
CA GLY A 142 -33.42 40.82 19.45
C GLY A 142 -33.48 41.12 17.95
N THR A 143 -32.93 42.28 17.57
CA THR A 143 -32.82 42.71 16.16
C THR A 143 -31.41 42.56 15.59
N LYS A 144 -30.42 42.38 16.46
CA LYS A 144 -29.01 42.31 16.07
C LYS A 144 -28.60 40.87 15.84
N GLU A 145 -27.83 40.66 14.78
CA GLU A 145 -27.10 39.44 14.53
C GLU A 145 -26.22 39.08 15.74
N LYS A 146 -26.24 37.81 16.14
CA LYS A 146 -25.42 37.27 17.23
C LYS A 146 -24.53 36.16 16.69
N VAL A 147 -23.24 36.23 16.99
CA VAL A 147 -22.26 35.19 16.64
C VAL A 147 -21.66 34.63 17.92
N SER A 148 -21.68 33.31 18.08
CA SER A 148 -21.11 32.64 19.24
C SER A 148 -19.57 32.76 19.28
N PRO A 149 -18.94 32.58 20.46
CA PRO A 149 -17.51 32.28 20.50
C PRO A 149 -17.21 30.98 19.74
N PRO A 150 -15.93 30.73 19.36
CA PRO A 150 -15.51 29.47 18.78
C PRO A 150 -15.82 28.28 19.69
N ILE A 151 -16.40 27.24 19.10
CA ILE A 151 -16.72 25.97 19.75
C ILE A 151 -15.76 24.93 19.18
N ALA A 152 -14.80 24.50 20.00
CA ALA A 152 -13.88 23.42 19.63
C ALA A 152 -14.55 22.06 19.80
N LEU A 153 -14.55 21.26 18.75
CA LEU A 153 -15.10 19.90 18.72
C LEU A 153 -14.08 18.94 18.12
N ASP A 154 -13.96 17.76 18.69
CA ASP A 154 -13.20 16.67 18.10
C ASP A 154 -14.05 16.01 17.02
N ILE A 155 -13.61 16.15 15.78
CA ILE A 155 -14.34 15.74 14.58
C ILE A 155 -13.58 14.61 13.90
N ALA A 156 -14.32 13.56 13.55
CA ALA A 156 -13.83 12.46 12.74
C ALA A 156 -13.45 12.98 11.34
N VAL A 157 -12.26 12.62 10.86
CA VAL A 157 -11.78 12.98 9.52
C VAL A 157 -11.57 11.74 8.68
N GLY A 158 -11.86 11.86 7.39
CA GLY A 158 -11.71 10.77 6.44
C GLY A 158 -11.29 11.31 5.07
N GLY A 159 -10.44 10.55 4.38
CA GLY A 159 -10.01 10.82 3.02
C GLY A 159 -10.75 9.95 2.01
N LYS A 160 -10.44 10.20 0.74
CA LYS A 160 -10.80 9.30 -0.35
C LYS A 160 -9.90 8.07 -0.32
N VAL A 161 -10.50 6.89 -0.33
CA VAL A 161 -9.77 5.62 -0.43
C VAL A 161 -9.78 5.17 -1.89
N ASP A 162 -8.63 5.20 -2.55
CA ASP A 162 -8.50 4.87 -3.98
C ASP A 162 -8.88 3.43 -4.32
N LEU A 163 -8.86 2.52 -3.34
CA LEU A 163 -9.24 1.12 -3.51
C LEU A 163 -10.77 0.89 -3.50
N ILE A 164 -11.58 1.90 -3.17
CA ILE A 164 -13.02 1.75 -3.11
C ILE A 164 -13.63 1.98 -4.51
N PRO A 165 -14.51 1.08 -4.99
CA PRO A 165 -15.18 1.26 -6.28
C PRO A 165 -15.89 2.61 -6.37
N ALA A 166 -15.79 3.28 -7.53
CA ALA A 166 -16.38 4.61 -7.78
C ALA A 166 -17.90 4.70 -7.54
N ARG A 167 -18.60 3.57 -7.48
CA ARG A 167 -20.04 3.47 -7.15
C ARG A 167 -20.37 3.64 -5.67
N VAL A 168 -19.37 3.63 -4.79
CA VAL A 168 -19.55 3.89 -3.35
C VAL A 168 -19.50 5.40 -3.16
N GLY A 169 -20.51 5.96 -2.50
CA GLY A 169 -20.59 7.41 -2.28
C GLY A 169 -19.40 7.97 -1.50
N THR A 170 -19.13 9.26 -1.66
CA THR A 170 -18.06 9.97 -0.95
C THR A 170 -18.20 9.85 0.57
N ALA A 171 -19.42 9.96 1.10
CA ALA A 171 -19.68 9.83 2.53
C ALA A 171 -19.34 8.44 3.07
N ASP A 172 -19.73 7.37 2.35
CA ASP A 172 -19.41 5.99 2.73
C ASP A 172 -17.89 5.75 2.73
N THR A 173 -17.19 6.33 1.76
CA THR A 173 -15.73 6.25 1.64
C THR A 173 -15.03 6.96 2.79
N ALA A 174 -15.41 8.20 3.10
CA ALA A 174 -14.82 8.96 4.19
C ALA A 174 -15.10 8.31 5.56
N LEU A 175 -16.32 7.78 5.76
CA LEU A 175 -16.64 7.02 6.97
C LEU A 175 -15.83 5.73 7.08
N LEU A 176 -15.59 5.03 5.96
CA LEU A 176 -14.76 3.83 5.96
C LEU A 176 -13.29 4.14 6.23
N ASP A 177 -12.75 5.20 5.64
CA ASP A 177 -11.38 5.65 5.91
C ASP A 177 -11.21 6.05 7.38
N TRP A 178 -12.18 6.78 7.93
CA TRP A 178 -12.21 7.08 9.35
C TRP A 178 -12.30 5.82 10.20
N TRP A 179 -13.11 4.83 9.82
CA TRP A 179 -13.20 3.56 10.53
C TRP A 179 -11.88 2.78 10.53
N LEU A 180 -11.06 2.89 9.49
CA LEU A 180 -9.76 2.25 9.43
C LEU A 180 -8.71 3.02 10.24
N SER A 181 -8.70 4.35 10.13
CA SER A 181 -7.66 5.21 10.71
C SER A 181 -7.94 5.65 12.15
N HIS A 182 -9.21 5.73 12.54
CA HIS A 182 -9.70 6.33 13.79
C HIS A 182 -9.23 7.77 14.01
N GLU A 183 -8.89 8.48 12.94
CA GLU A 183 -8.28 9.79 13.06
C GLU A 183 -9.33 10.87 13.36
N THR A 184 -9.04 11.68 14.37
CA THR A 184 -9.89 12.80 14.78
C THR A 184 -9.06 14.08 14.78
N THR A 185 -9.72 15.21 14.55
CA THR A 185 -9.08 16.51 14.61
C THR A 185 -9.99 17.52 15.30
N THR A 186 -9.40 18.43 16.07
CA THR A 186 -10.17 19.46 16.76
C THR A 186 -10.45 20.62 15.80
N LEU A 187 -11.69 20.70 15.32
CA LEU A 187 -12.17 21.81 14.48
C LEU A 187 -12.96 22.80 15.33
N LYS A 188 -12.84 24.08 15.00
CA LYS A 188 -13.61 25.15 15.66
C LYS A 188 -14.78 25.57 14.78
N PHE A 189 -15.93 25.75 15.42
CA PHE A 189 -17.18 26.16 14.77
C PHE A 189 -17.78 27.38 15.44
N ARG A 190 -18.65 28.09 14.74
CA ARG A 190 -19.44 29.20 15.30
C ARG A 190 -20.89 29.06 14.90
N VAL A 191 -21.76 29.46 15.83
CA VAL A 191 -23.19 29.56 15.61
C VAL A 191 -23.50 31.02 15.34
N ARG A 192 -24.11 31.29 14.18
CA ARG A 192 -24.64 32.60 13.83
C ARG A 192 -26.16 32.54 13.95
N SER A 193 -26.71 33.56 14.58
CA SER A 193 -28.14 33.75 14.75
C SER A 193 -28.50 35.06 14.08
N VAL A 194 -29.41 35.01 13.12
CA VAL A 194 -29.93 36.17 12.38
C VAL A 194 -31.42 36.29 12.69
N PRO A 195 -31.80 37.02 13.77
CA PRO A 195 -33.19 37.12 14.19
C PRO A 195 -34.13 37.71 13.13
N ALA A 196 -33.64 38.67 12.33
CA ALA A 196 -34.42 39.32 11.28
C ALA A 196 -34.91 38.33 10.20
N GLU A 197 -34.10 37.32 9.90
CA GLU A 197 -34.41 36.27 8.92
C GLU A 197 -35.01 35.02 9.57
N LYS A 198 -35.06 34.99 10.92
CA LYS A 198 -35.38 33.80 11.72
C LYS A 198 -34.48 32.59 11.39
N VAL A 199 -33.20 32.83 11.11
CA VAL A 199 -32.24 31.77 10.73
C VAL A 199 -31.17 31.55 11.80
N ILE A 200 -30.84 30.29 12.05
CA ILE A 200 -29.64 29.88 12.80
C ILE A 200 -28.73 29.10 11.86
N GLU A 201 -27.47 29.48 11.80
CA GLU A 201 -26.47 28.89 10.92
C GLU A 201 -25.27 28.37 11.71
N ILE A 202 -24.77 27.19 11.33
CA ILE A 202 -23.54 26.62 11.86
C ILE A 202 -22.45 26.79 10.81
N TRP A 203 -21.32 27.37 11.22
CA TRP A 203 -20.22 27.72 10.33
C TRP A 203 -18.89 27.18 10.87
N PRO A 204 -17.93 26.87 9.98
CA PRO A 204 -16.53 26.72 10.38
C PRO A 204 -16.00 28.06 10.92
N ASP A 205 -15.15 28.00 11.96
CA ASP A 205 -14.38 29.16 12.43
C ASP A 205 -13.12 29.31 11.55
N SER A 206 -13.33 29.80 10.33
CA SER A 206 -12.28 30.03 9.35
C SER A 206 -11.98 31.52 9.16
N ASN A 207 -10.72 31.88 8.87
CA ASN A 207 -10.39 33.26 8.49
C ASN A 207 -11.00 33.63 7.14
N TYR A 208 -11.19 32.62 6.27
CA TYR A 208 -11.83 32.78 4.97
C TYR A 208 -13.18 33.47 5.11
N ARG A 209 -13.99 33.11 6.12
CA ARG A 209 -15.27 33.77 6.39
C ARG A 209 -15.15 35.26 6.69
N ARG A 210 -14.10 35.70 7.40
CA ARG A 210 -13.94 37.13 7.73
C ARG A 210 -13.66 37.99 6.50
N GLN A 211 -13.19 37.37 5.42
CA GLN A 211 -12.78 38.04 4.18
C GLN A 211 -13.72 37.75 3.01
N ALA A 212 -14.40 36.61 3.01
CA ALA A 212 -15.37 36.25 2.00
C ALA A 212 -16.58 37.18 2.12
N THR A 213 -16.79 37.98 1.08
CA THR A 213 -18.11 38.55 0.77
C THR A 213 -19.14 37.43 0.82
N LEU A 214 -20.29 37.73 1.44
CA LEU A 214 -21.37 36.81 1.85
C LEU A 214 -21.77 35.74 0.80
N ASP A 215 -21.48 35.94 -0.48
CA ASP A 215 -22.01 35.15 -1.59
C ASP A 215 -21.27 33.82 -1.87
N SER A 216 -20.03 33.63 -1.42
CA SER A 216 -19.24 32.43 -1.81
C SER A 216 -19.21 31.30 -0.77
N SER A 217 -19.32 31.63 0.52
CA SER A 217 -19.22 30.63 1.60
C SER A 217 -20.60 30.20 2.04
N LYS A 218 -20.85 28.89 2.16
CA LYS A 218 -22.12 28.34 2.64
C LYS A 218 -21.98 27.86 4.09
N PRO A 219 -23.04 27.93 4.91
CA PRO A 219 -23.04 27.32 6.24
C PRO A 219 -23.06 25.79 6.15
N LEU A 220 -22.54 25.11 7.17
CA LEU A 220 -22.61 23.64 7.30
C LEU A 220 -24.05 23.16 7.49
N LEU A 221 -24.85 23.98 8.18
CA LEU A 221 -26.27 23.78 8.40
C LEU A 221 -26.93 25.14 8.57
N SER A 222 -27.98 25.39 7.81
CA SER A 222 -28.88 26.52 8.03
C SER A 222 -30.24 26.00 8.53
N ILE A 223 -30.79 26.67 9.53
CA ILE A 223 -32.01 26.27 10.23
C ILE A 223 -32.96 27.46 10.18
N SER A 224 -34.07 27.34 9.47
CA SER A 224 -35.12 28.35 9.54
C SER A 224 -36.02 28.03 10.73
N VAL A 225 -35.98 28.91 11.73
CA VAL A 225 -36.71 28.79 12.97
C VAL A 225 -38.12 29.33 12.76
N HIS A 226 -39.05 28.42 12.50
CA HIS A 226 -40.47 28.74 12.48
C HIS A 226 -41.07 28.82 13.91
N ASP A 227 -42.26 29.38 14.01
CA ASP A 227 -43.01 29.48 15.27
C ASP A 227 -43.40 28.08 15.79
N ILE A 228 -43.92 28.02 17.03
CA ILE A 228 -44.14 26.77 17.81
C ILE A 228 -44.92 25.69 17.02
N ASP A 229 -45.83 26.11 16.15
CA ASP A 229 -46.74 25.23 15.42
C ASP A 229 -46.16 24.69 14.10
N SER A 230 -44.99 25.16 13.67
CA SER A 230 -44.38 24.77 12.39
C SER A 230 -43.02 24.09 12.59
N PRO A 231 -42.75 22.96 11.92
CA PRO A 231 -41.46 22.30 12.03
C PRO A 231 -40.36 23.18 11.45
N HIS A 232 -39.24 23.33 12.16
CA HIS A 232 -38.05 24.00 11.64
C HIS A 232 -37.59 23.34 10.33
N SER A 233 -37.20 24.16 9.34
CA SER A 233 -36.61 23.67 8.10
C SER A 233 -35.09 23.65 8.22
N PHE A 234 -34.46 22.65 7.61
CA PHE A 234 -33.03 22.42 7.68
C PHE A 234 -32.48 22.39 6.26
N ILE A 235 -31.39 23.12 6.02
CA ILE A 235 -30.74 23.20 4.71
C ILE A 235 -29.28 22.86 4.90
N PHE A 236 -28.83 21.81 4.21
CA PHE A 236 -27.43 21.43 4.13
C PHE A 236 -26.82 21.92 2.80
N PRO A 237 -25.50 22.13 2.73
CA PRO A 237 -24.78 22.29 1.47
C PRO A 237 -25.08 21.15 0.50
N ARG A 238 -25.26 21.46 -0.78
CA ARG A 238 -25.45 20.43 -1.81
C ARG A 238 -24.15 19.69 -2.10
N SER A 239 -24.25 18.51 -2.72
CA SER A 239 -23.09 17.83 -3.30
C SER A 239 -22.37 18.75 -4.31
N PRO A 240 -21.03 18.76 -4.37
CA PRO A 240 -20.09 17.90 -3.63
C PRO A 240 -19.73 18.39 -2.22
N ASP A 241 -20.10 19.60 -1.83
CA ASP A 241 -19.68 20.24 -0.56
C ASP A 241 -20.12 19.43 0.66
N SER A 242 -21.28 18.79 0.61
CA SER A 242 -21.65 17.81 1.63
C SER A 242 -22.41 16.62 1.05
N SER A 243 -22.31 15.49 1.75
CA SER A 243 -22.95 14.23 1.38
C SER A 243 -23.43 13.47 2.61
N SER A 244 -24.48 12.67 2.44
CA SER A 244 -24.97 11.74 3.46
C SER A 244 -24.52 10.33 3.15
N PRO A 245 -24.27 9.50 4.18
CA PRO A 245 -24.00 8.08 3.99
C PRO A 245 -25.17 7.40 3.28
N SER A 246 -24.86 6.37 2.49
CA SER A 246 -25.90 5.58 1.83
C SER A 246 -26.75 4.84 2.85
N THR A 247 -28.01 4.56 2.51
CA THR A 247 -28.90 3.78 3.39
C THR A 247 -28.38 2.36 3.65
N THR A 248 -27.52 1.86 2.76
CA THR A 248 -26.88 0.55 2.86
C THR A 248 -25.55 0.56 3.63
N TYR A 249 -25.04 1.73 4.03
CA TYR A 249 -23.75 1.86 4.71
C TYR A 249 -23.63 0.93 5.94
N PRO A 250 -24.63 0.82 6.85
CA PRO A 250 -24.53 -0.10 7.98
C PRO A 250 -24.37 -1.57 7.57
N ILE A 251 -25.05 -1.99 6.50
CA ILE A 251 -24.94 -3.35 5.98
C ILE A 251 -23.53 -3.59 5.44
N ARG A 252 -22.98 -2.63 4.70
CA ARG A 252 -21.60 -2.67 4.18
C ARG A 252 -20.58 -2.77 5.30
N LEU A 253 -20.76 -1.99 6.37
CA LEU A 253 -19.89 -2.01 7.54
C LEU A 253 -19.91 -3.36 8.25
N VAL A 254 -21.09 -3.95 8.42
CA VAL A 254 -21.24 -5.32 8.96
C VAL A 254 -20.52 -6.32 8.07
N LEU A 255 -20.70 -6.28 6.75
CA LEU A 255 -19.99 -7.18 5.84
C LEU A 255 -18.46 -7.00 5.93
N LEU A 256 -17.98 -5.76 6.00
CA LEU A 256 -16.55 -5.46 6.17
C LEU A 256 -16.00 -6.00 7.50
N SER A 257 -16.77 -5.92 8.59
CA SER A 257 -16.38 -6.47 9.89
C SER A 257 -16.13 -7.99 9.85
N PHE A 258 -16.75 -8.71 8.91
CA PHE A 258 -16.47 -10.13 8.66
C PHE A 258 -15.36 -10.33 7.62
N LEU A 259 -15.37 -9.52 6.55
CA LEU A 259 -14.43 -9.64 5.43
C LEU A 259 -13.00 -9.35 5.86
N VAL A 260 -12.79 -8.33 6.69
CA VAL A 260 -11.44 -7.89 7.08
C VAL A 260 -10.71 -8.95 7.92
N PRO A 261 -11.28 -9.50 9.01
CA PRO A 261 -10.59 -10.53 9.80
C PRO A 261 -10.33 -11.82 9.02
N ILE A 262 -11.32 -12.29 8.25
CA ILE A 262 -11.17 -13.51 7.45
C ILE A 262 -10.14 -13.30 6.33
N GLY A 263 -10.17 -12.15 5.67
CA GLY A 263 -9.21 -11.76 4.65
C GLY A 263 -7.79 -11.66 5.21
N ALA A 264 -7.62 -11.03 6.38
CA ALA A 264 -6.33 -10.93 7.08
C ALA A 264 -5.78 -12.32 7.46
N MET A 265 -6.64 -13.20 8.00
CA MET A 265 -6.26 -14.59 8.29
C MET A 265 -5.84 -15.34 7.01
N GLY A 266 -6.58 -15.14 5.91
CA GLY A 266 -6.23 -15.69 4.60
C GLY A 266 -4.88 -15.20 4.11
N ALA A 267 -4.61 -13.90 4.20
CA ALA A 267 -3.32 -13.31 3.83
C ALA A 267 -2.17 -13.84 4.68
N LEU A 268 -2.36 -14.00 5.99
CA LEU A 268 -1.36 -14.61 6.88
C LEU A 268 -1.07 -16.06 6.49
N LEU A 269 -2.10 -16.86 6.20
CA LEU A 269 -1.93 -18.25 5.76
C LEU A 269 -1.20 -18.35 4.40
N VAL A 270 -1.58 -17.51 3.43
CA VAL A 270 -0.92 -17.45 2.12
C VAL A 270 0.53 -17.00 2.28
N GLY A 271 0.80 -16.00 3.13
CA GLY A 271 2.15 -15.54 3.45
C GLY A 271 3.00 -16.63 4.09
N LEU A 272 2.45 -17.38 5.04
CA LEU A 272 3.12 -18.50 5.68
C LEU A 272 3.45 -19.63 4.68
N ILE A 273 2.49 -20.01 3.84
CA ILE A 273 2.72 -21.01 2.78
C ILE A 273 3.80 -20.52 1.81
N GLY A 274 3.72 -19.25 1.39
CA GLY A 274 4.71 -18.61 0.52
C GLY A 274 6.12 -18.65 1.13
N ALA A 275 6.25 -18.31 2.41
CA ALA A 275 7.52 -18.36 3.13
C ALA A 275 8.10 -19.77 3.21
N ILE A 276 7.27 -20.79 3.43
CA ILE A 276 7.70 -22.20 3.45
C ILE A 276 8.20 -22.63 2.07
N VAL A 277 7.44 -22.34 1.00
CA VAL A 277 7.83 -22.68 -0.38
C VAL A 277 9.14 -21.99 -0.76
N PHE A 278 9.27 -20.70 -0.42
CA PHE A 278 10.48 -19.93 -0.64
C PHE A 278 11.68 -20.52 0.12
N GLY A 279 11.50 -20.91 1.39
CA GLY A 279 12.53 -21.59 2.18
C GLY A 279 12.97 -22.92 1.58
N ILE A 280 12.04 -23.74 1.10
CA ILE A 280 12.35 -25.02 0.41
C ILE A 280 13.17 -24.76 -0.85
N TYR A 281 12.76 -23.78 -1.66
CA TYR A 281 13.51 -23.39 -2.86
C TYR A 281 14.95 -22.98 -2.53
N HIS A 282 15.15 -22.13 -1.52
CA HIS A 282 16.48 -21.72 -1.09
C HIS A 282 17.33 -22.87 -0.54
N LEU A 283 16.72 -23.79 0.20
CA LEU A 283 17.40 -24.98 0.70
C LEU A 283 17.85 -25.89 -0.46
N LEU A 284 16.98 -26.12 -1.45
CA LEU A 284 17.32 -26.90 -2.64
C LEU A 284 18.45 -26.25 -3.43
N PHE A 285 18.41 -24.93 -3.59
CA PHE A 285 19.47 -24.18 -4.24
C PHE A 285 20.80 -24.30 -3.46
N LEU A 286 20.78 -24.20 -2.13
CA LEU A 286 21.97 -24.40 -1.30
C LEU A 286 22.56 -25.80 -1.47
N VAL A 287 21.72 -26.84 -1.42
CA VAL A 287 22.16 -28.24 -1.60
C VAL A 287 22.77 -28.42 -2.98
N LEU A 288 22.17 -27.87 -4.03
CA LEU A 288 22.71 -27.93 -5.40
C LEU A 288 24.10 -27.27 -5.49
N ASN A 289 24.29 -26.12 -4.85
CA ASN A 289 25.58 -25.44 -4.81
C ASN A 289 26.65 -26.24 -4.03
N ILE A 290 26.27 -26.88 -2.92
CA ILE A 290 27.19 -27.76 -2.18
C ILE A 290 27.60 -28.96 -3.03
N VAL A 291 26.67 -29.57 -3.76
CA VAL A 291 26.96 -30.67 -4.68
C VAL A 291 27.89 -30.21 -5.81
N ALA A 292 27.60 -29.06 -6.42
CA ALA A 292 28.43 -28.49 -7.49
C ALA A 292 29.86 -28.19 -6.99
N LEU A 293 30.00 -27.60 -5.81
CA LEU A 293 31.29 -27.37 -5.16
C LEU A 293 32.02 -28.69 -4.89
N GLY A 294 31.30 -29.72 -4.41
CA GLY A 294 31.83 -31.06 -4.21
C GLY A 294 32.40 -31.67 -5.50
N VAL A 295 31.67 -31.56 -6.61
CA VAL A 295 32.14 -32.02 -7.93
C VAL A 295 33.40 -31.27 -8.37
N VAL A 296 33.45 -29.95 -8.19
CA VAL A 296 34.63 -29.14 -8.50
C VAL A 296 35.83 -29.56 -7.65
N CYS A 297 35.64 -29.75 -6.33
CA CYS A 297 36.69 -30.22 -5.43
C CYS A 297 37.22 -31.61 -5.81
N VAL A 298 36.34 -32.55 -6.18
CA VAL A 298 36.74 -33.90 -6.65
C VAL A 298 37.51 -33.80 -7.97
N ALA A 299 37.09 -32.96 -8.90
CA ALA A 299 37.80 -32.73 -10.16
C ALA A 299 39.20 -32.15 -9.92
N ILE A 300 39.32 -31.12 -9.07
CA ILE A 300 40.61 -30.53 -8.68
C ILE A 300 41.51 -31.58 -8.01
N TYR A 301 40.96 -32.37 -7.09
CA TYR A 301 41.68 -33.44 -6.43
C TYR A 301 42.15 -34.52 -7.43
N GLY A 302 41.30 -34.90 -8.37
CA GLY A 302 41.64 -35.85 -9.44
C GLY A 302 42.78 -35.34 -10.33
N ILE A 303 42.73 -34.07 -10.74
CA ILE A 303 43.81 -33.42 -11.49
C ILE A 303 45.10 -33.42 -10.67
N TYR A 304 45.04 -33.03 -9.40
CA TYR A 304 46.19 -33.03 -8.50
C TYR A 304 46.78 -34.43 -8.32
N TRP A 305 45.93 -35.43 -8.08
CA TRP A 305 46.33 -36.83 -7.91
C TRP A 305 47.00 -37.36 -9.19
N TRP A 306 46.41 -37.10 -10.35
CA TRP A 306 46.97 -37.43 -11.66
C TRP A 306 48.38 -36.82 -11.84
N ILE A 307 48.53 -35.52 -11.58
CA ILE A 307 49.81 -34.82 -11.66
C ILE A 307 50.86 -35.39 -10.69
N LYS A 308 50.43 -35.95 -9.56
CA LYS A 308 51.32 -36.48 -8.52
C LYS A 308 51.72 -37.93 -8.74
N HIS A 309 50.78 -38.79 -9.16
CA HIS A 309 50.97 -40.24 -9.21
C HIS A 309 51.16 -40.78 -10.63
N GLU A 310 50.55 -40.16 -11.63
CA GLU A 310 50.61 -40.57 -13.02
C GLU A 310 51.46 -39.62 -13.86
N ARG A 311 52.47 -38.95 -13.26
CA ARG A 311 53.56 -38.48 -14.13
C ARG A 311 54.06 -39.74 -14.85
N PRO A 312 53.90 -39.84 -16.19
CA PRO A 312 54.68 -40.81 -16.92
C PRO A 312 56.09 -40.56 -16.44
N ARG A 313 56.83 -41.60 -16.05
CA ARG A 313 58.25 -41.44 -15.85
C ARG A 313 58.79 -40.98 -17.20
N MET A 314 58.81 -39.67 -17.40
CA MET A 314 59.71 -38.97 -18.29
C MET A 314 61.09 -39.09 -17.63
N SER A 315 61.51 -40.32 -17.33
CA SER A 315 62.85 -40.74 -17.68
C SER A 315 62.85 -40.75 -19.21
N VAL A 316 62.78 -39.54 -19.80
CA VAL A 316 63.54 -39.30 -21.00
C VAL A 316 64.94 -39.65 -20.55
N SER A 317 65.38 -40.84 -20.94
CA SER A 317 66.68 -41.32 -20.54
C SER A 317 67.67 -40.23 -20.96
N LEU A 318 68.58 -39.84 -20.07
CA LEU A 318 69.68 -38.97 -20.48
C LEU A 318 70.41 -39.57 -21.70
N ALA A 319 70.34 -40.88 -21.88
CA ALA A 319 70.82 -41.56 -23.09
C ALA A 319 69.98 -41.24 -24.34
N ASP A 320 68.66 -41.07 -24.25
CA ASP A 320 67.82 -40.70 -25.40
C ASP A 320 68.07 -39.24 -25.80
N VAL A 321 68.16 -38.33 -24.83
CA VAL A 321 68.53 -36.92 -25.11
C VAL A 321 69.94 -36.83 -25.67
N ARG A 322 70.89 -37.60 -25.11
CA ARG A 322 72.27 -37.63 -25.60
C ARG A 322 72.37 -38.25 -26.98
N ASN A 323 71.63 -39.33 -27.29
CA ASN A 323 71.59 -39.92 -28.62
C ASN A 323 70.99 -38.96 -29.65
N VAL A 324 69.91 -38.25 -29.31
CA VAL A 324 69.31 -37.24 -30.19
C VAL A 324 70.27 -36.06 -30.39
N LEU A 325 70.96 -35.61 -29.35
CA LEU A 325 71.95 -34.54 -29.43
C LEU A 325 73.17 -34.96 -30.25
N ASP A 326 73.70 -36.16 -30.02
CA ASP A 326 74.86 -36.68 -30.74
C ASP A 326 74.54 -36.93 -32.22
N THR A 327 73.32 -37.39 -32.53
CA THR A 327 72.86 -37.51 -33.93
C THR A 327 72.67 -36.15 -34.59
N THR A 328 72.08 -35.17 -33.90
CA THR A 328 71.99 -33.80 -34.46
C THR A 328 73.36 -33.16 -34.63
N LEU A 329 74.28 -33.34 -33.68
CA LEU A 329 75.65 -32.82 -33.76
C LEU A 329 76.43 -33.48 -34.91
N ALA A 330 76.27 -34.79 -35.09
CA ALA A 330 76.88 -35.53 -36.20
C ALA A 330 76.34 -35.07 -37.56
N ASP A 331 75.03 -34.82 -37.67
CA ASP A 331 74.42 -34.31 -38.90
C ASP A 331 74.88 -32.88 -39.22
N VAL A 332 74.96 -32.00 -38.22
CA VAL A 332 75.52 -30.65 -38.41
C VAL A 332 76.98 -30.73 -38.85
N ARG A 333 77.78 -31.62 -38.25
CA ARG A 333 79.18 -31.82 -38.64
C ARG A 333 79.30 -32.30 -40.08
N ARG A 334 78.48 -33.27 -40.50
CA ARG A 334 78.43 -33.73 -41.90
C ARG A 334 78.05 -32.62 -42.87
N ARG A 335 77.06 -31.78 -42.52
CA ARG A 335 76.68 -30.63 -43.35
C ARG A 335 77.82 -29.61 -43.48
N ASN A 336 78.54 -29.33 -42.40
CA ASN A 336 79.67 -28.43 -42.43
C ASN A 336 80.85 -28.99 -43.23
N GLU A 337 81.13 -30.29 -43.14
CA GLU A 337 82.17 -30.95 -43.95
C GLU A 337 81.80 -30.99 -45.44
N ALA A 338 80.53 -31.21 -45.77
CA ALA A 338 80.04 -31.10 -47.15
C ALA A 338 80.17 -29.66 -47.69
N ALA A 339 79.75 -28.67 -46.91
CA ALA A 339 79.90 -27.25 -47.28
C ALA A 339 81.37 -26.82 -47.42
N ALA A 340 82.27 -27.35 -46.60
CA ALA A 340 83.70 -27.09 -46.72
C ALA A 340 84.33 -27.75 -47.97
N ARG A 341 83.82 -28.91 -48.40
CA ARG A 341 84.22 -29.54 -49.68
C ARG A 341 83.73 -28.74 -50.88
N ASP A 342 82.46 -28.31 -50.90
CA ASP A 342 81.93 -27.44 -51.95
C ASP A 342 82.73 -26.13 -52.05
N GLN A 343 83.10 -25.51 -50.91
CA GLN A 343 83.95 -24.31 -50.92
C GLN A 343 85.39 -24.58 -51.39
N SER A 344 85.91 -25.80 -51.24
CA SER A 344 87.22 -26.19 -51.78
C SER A 344 87.20 -26.50 -53.28
N GLU A 345 86.08 -26.98 -53.83
CA GLU A 345 85.89 -27.14 -55.28
C GLU A 345 85.63 -25.79 -55.97
N ILE A 346 84.85 -24.89 -55.36
CA ILE A 346 84.57 -23.55 -55.91
C ILE A 346 85.83 -22.65 -55.97
N ASN A 347 86.82 -22.88 -55.09
CA ASN A 347 88.09 -22.12 -55.11
C ASN A 347 89.11 -22.63 -56.16
N LEU A 348 88.87 -23.78 -56.80
CA LEU A 348 89.66 -24.26 -57.95
C LEU A 348 89.05 -23.85 -59.31
N GLU A 349 87.77 -23.48 -59.33
CA GLU A 349 87.05 -23.07 -60.55
C GLU A 349 86.93 -21.54 -60.71
N ALA A 350 87.37 -20.76 -59.72
CA ALA A 350 87.41 -19.29 -59.75
C ALA A 350 88.69 -18.67 -60.35
N GLN A 351 89.46 -19.45 -61.12
CA GLN A 351 90.64 -19.00 -61.87
C GLN A 351 90.46 -19.17 -63.39
N ASP A 352 89.27 -18.88 -63.92
CA ASP A 352 89.08 -18.63 -65.36
C ASP A 352 88.49 -17.22 -65.59
N PRO A 353 89.32 -16.23 -65.97
CA PRO A 353 88.89 -14.87 -66.23
C PRO A 353 88.37 -14.74 -67.67
N SER A 354 87.22 -15.31 -67.98
CA SER A 354 86.60 -15.13 -69.31
C SER A 354 85.07 -15.24 -69.34
N SER A 355 84.36 -14.34 -68.65
CA SER A 355 82.99 -13.96 -69.08
C SER A 355 82.47 -12.74 -68.31
N ARG A 356 82.91 -11.57 -68.78
CA ARG A 356 82.06 -10.38 -68.80
C ARG A 356 80.93 -10.65 -69.80
N GLN A 357 79.66 -10.60 -69.38
CA GLN A 357 78.61 -9.88 -70.10
C GLN A 357 77.27 -9.91 -69.35
N ASP A 358 76.67 -8.72 -69.27
CA ASP A 358 75.25 -8.42 -69.46
C ASP A 358 74.20 -9.03 -68.54
N MET A 359 73.60 -8.14 -67.74
CA MET A 359 72.15 -7.86 -67.59
C MET A 359 71.88 -7.54 -66.12
N ASP A 360 71.69 -6.30 -65.71
CA ASP A 360 70.64 -5.35 -66.11
C ASP A 360 69.23 -5.83 -65.72
N ASN A 361 68.53 -4.95 -65.01
CA ASN A 361 67.08 -4.87 -64.81
C ASN A 361 66.36 -5.69 -63.70
N LYS A 362 65.86 -4.93 -62.72
CA LYS A 362 64.42 -4.68 -62.43
C LYS A 362 63.71 -5.37 -61.24
N THR A 363 62.97 -4.49 -60.53
CA THR A 363 61.66 -4.66 -59.83
C THR A 363 61.65 -5.37 -58.46
N GLN A 364 61.48 -4.65 -57.33
CA GLN A 364 60.19 -4.30 -56.66
C GLN A 364 59.34 -5.54 -56.35
N GLY A 365 59.25 -5.98 -55.09
CA GLY A 365 58.33 -5.52 -54.04
C GLY A 365 57.58 -6.77 -53.50
N PRO A 366 56.76 -6.74 -52.43
CA PRO A 366 56.47 -5.72 -51.41
C PRO A 366 57.13 -5.98 -50.04
#